data_AF-A0A9D4C221-F1
#
_entry.id   AF-A0A9D4C221-F1
#
_cell.length_a   1.000
_cell.length_b   1.000
_cell.length_c   1.000
_cell.angle_alpha   90.00
_cell.angle_beta   90.00
_cell.angle_gamma   90.00
#
_symmetry.space_group_name_H-M   'P 1'
#
loop_
_entity.id
_entity.type
_entity.pdbx_description
1 polymer ?
#
loop_
_entity_poly.entity_id
_entity_poly.type
_entity_poly.pdbx_seq_one_letter_code
_entity_poly.pdbx_strand_id
1 'polypeptide(L)'
;MWKLIITFASFNVVLQILNGFNLDERNAKIITGNSVGGYFGFSVAIIEENGVYVGAPKANDTNLPNIKEPGTVSKCPITAGTVGACTAFIIDSVTESDNSDFGRHQAVFQP
;
A
#
# COMPACT_ATOMS: atom_id res chain seq x y z
N MET A 1 -11.78 -20.91 -43.72
CA MET A 1 -11.35 -21.73 -42.56
C MET A 1 -9.96 -21.32 -42.07
N TRP A 2 -8.90 -21.40 -42.88
CA TRP A 2 -7.53 -20.97 -42.52
C TRP A 2 -7.43 -19.54 -41.95
N LYS A 3 -8.14 -18.56 -42.53
CA LYS A 3 -8.14 -17.17 -42.02
C LYS A 3 -8.58 -17.10 -40.55
N LEU A 4 -9.62 -17.85 -40.15
CA LEU A 4 -10.11 -17.92 -38.77
C LEU A 4 -9.09 -18.56 -37.82
N ILE A 5 -8.36 -19.58 -38.29
CA ILE A 5 -7.30 -20.24 -37.52
C ILE A 5 -6.15 -19.27 -37.25
N ILE A 6 -5.74 -18.48 -38.25
CA ILE A 6 -4.70 -17.46 -38.08
C ILE A 6 -5.15 -16.36 -37.12
N THR A 7 -6.38 -15.87 -37.23
CA THR A 7 -6.88 -14.84 -36.30
C THR A 7 -6.93 -15.36 -34.86
N PHE A 8 -7.35 -16.61 -34.68
CA PHE A 8 -7.40 -17.22 -33.35
C PHE A 8 -6.01 -17.46 -32.76
N ALA A 9 -5.06 -17.94 -33.57
CA ALA A 9 -3.67 -18.14 -33.14
C ALA A 9 -2.98 -16.82 -32.78
N SER A 10 -3.13 -15.78 -33.60
CA SER A 10 -2.60 -14.45 -33.31
C SER A 10 -3.22 -13.84 -32.06
N PHE A 11 -4.53 -13.98 -31.85
CA PHE A 11 -5.20 -13.51 -30.63
C PHE A 11 -4.67 -14.18 -29.37
N ASN A 12 -4.46 -15.51 -29.37
CA ASN A 12 -3.90 -16.24 -28.23
C ASN A 12 -2.45 -15.85 -27.94
N VAL A 13 -1.64 -15.63 -28.98
CA VAL A 13 -0.25 -15.15 -28.82
C VAL A 13 -0.24 -13.75 -28.24
N VAL A 14 -1.09 -12.84 -28.72
CA VAL A 14 -1.21 -11.48 -28.16
C VAL A 14 -1.65 -11.53 -26.70
N LEU A 15 -2.61 -12.40 -26.34
CA LEU A 15 -3.03 -12.61 -24.95
C LEU A 15 -1.89 -13.07 -24.03
N GLN A 16 -0.94 -13.86 -24.52
CA GLN A 16 0.21 -14.30 -23.72
C GLN A 16 1.23 -13.19 -23.51
N ILE A 17 1.40 -12.28 -24.48
CA ILE A 17 2.33 -11.13 -24.41
C ILE A 17 1.81 -10.04 -23.47
N LEU A 18 0.50 -10.02 -23.18
CA LEU A 18 -0.11 -9.06 -22.25
C LEU A 18 0.10 -9.39 -20.76
N ASN A 19 0.64 -10.57 -20.43
CA ASN A 19 0.96 -10.91 -19.04
C ASN A 19 2.32 -10.31 -18.63
N GLY A 20 2.53 -10.06 -17.33
CA GLY A 20 3.80 -9.56 -16.83
C GLY A 20 4.93 -10.53 -17.15
N PHE A 21 5.90 -10.14 -17.99
CA PHE A 21 6.90 -11.08 -18.49
C PHE A 21 7.92 -11.53 -17.44
N ASN A 22 8.06 -10.79 -16.34
CA ASN A 22 9.03 -11.05 -15.27
C ASN A 22 8.45 -10.88 -13.85
N LEU A 23 7.14 -10.78 -13.70
CA LEU A 23 6.48 -10.75 -12.38
C LEU A 23 6.10 -12.17 -11.97
N ASP A 24 6.42 -12.55 -10.73
CA ASP A 24 5.99 -13.83 -10.17
C ASP A 24 4.56 -13.72 -9.62
N GLU A 25 3.59 -13.91 -10.51
CA GLU A 25 2.17 -13.86 -10.17
C GLU A 25 1.74 -15.00 -9.23
N ARG A 26 2.49 -16.11 -9.18
CA ARG A 26 2.15 -17.29 -8.37
C ARG A 26 2.57 -17.13 -6.91
N ASN A 27 3.63 -16.36 -6.66
CA ASN A 27 4.18 -16.12 -5.32
C ASN A 27 4.00 -14.67 -4.84
N ALA A 28 3.02 -13.96 -5.40
CA ALA A 28 2.66 -12.61 -4.97
C ALA A 28 2.39 -12.55 -3.45
N LYS A 29 2.90 -11.49 -2.80
CA LYS A 29 2.69 -11.27 -1.36
C LYS A 29 1.46 -10.40 -1.15
N ILE A 30 0.50 -10.93 -0.42
CA ILE A 30 -0.76 -10.24 -0.11
C ILE A 30 -0.61 -9.59 1.27
N ILE A 31 -0.79 -8.28 1.31
CA ILE A 31 -0.79 -7.49 2.55
C ILE A 31 -2.23 -7.07 2.82
N THR A 32 -2.77 -7.48 3.98
CA THR A 32 -4.13 -7.11 4.40
C THR A 32 -4.08 -6.22 5.64
N GLY A 33 -4.96 -5.22 5.68
CA GLY A 33 -5.13 -4.35 6.84
C GLY A 33 -6.18 -4.87 7.80
N ASN A 34 -6.05 -4.49 9.07
CA ASN A 34 -7.00 -4.88 10.12
C ASN A 34 -8.23 -3.94 10.21
N SER A 35 -8.16 -2.74 9.63
CA SER A 35 -9.22 -1.73 9.71
C SER A 35 -10.30 -1.97 8.64
N VAL A 36 -11.38 -2.66 9.00
CA VAL A 36 -12.56 -2.79 8.13
C VAL A 36 -13.13 -1.40 7.84
N GLY A 37 -13.33 -1.06 6.57
CA GLY A 37 -13.84 0.26 6.15
C GLY A 37 -12.81 1.40 6.21
N GLY A 38 -11.58 1.14 6.68
CA GLY A 38 -10.50 2.14 6.76
C GLY A 38 -9.81 2.44 5.42
N TYR A 39 -10.16 1.69 4.37
CA TYR A 39 -9.56 1.77 3.02
C TYR A 39 -8.05 1.51 3.02
N PHE A 40 -7.61 0.50 3.79
CA PHE A 40 -6.24 0.02 3.74
C PHE A 40 -5.86 -0.39 2.32
N GLY A 41 -4.74 0.13 1.81
CA GLY A 41 -4.31 -0.06 0.42
C GLY A 41 -4.70 1.07 -0.51
N PHE A 42 -5.30 2.16 0.01
CA PHE A 42 -5.66 3.33 -0.81
C PHE A 42 -4.43 4.00 -1.43
N SER A 43 -3.31 4.01 -0.72
CA SER A 43 -2.00 4.42 -1.22
C SER A 43 -0.93 3.43 -0.76
N VAL A 44 0.12 3.25 -1.57
CA VAL A 44 1.25 2.37 -1.28
C VAL A 44 2.57 3.03 -1.67
N ALA A 45 3.60 2.82 -0.87
CA ALA A 45 4.97 3.22 -1.18
C ALA A 45 5.95 2.13 -0.74
N ILE A 46 6.97 1.88 -1.56
CA ILE A 46 8.10 1.02 -1.18
C ILE A 46 9.25 1.95 -0.84
N ILE A 47 9.77 1.83 0.39
CA ILE A 47 10.97 2.55 0.80
C ILE A 47 12.07 1.50 0.95
N GLU A 48 13.14 1.67 0.16
CA GLU A 48 14.29 0.75 0.17
C GLU A 48 14.79 0.56 1.61
N GLU A 49 15.14 -0.69 1.94
CA GLU A 49 15.58 -1.15 3.28
C GLU A 49 14.53 -1.06 4.42
N ASN A 50 13.42 -0.34 4.21
CA ASN A 50 12.42 -0.08 5.24
C ASN A 50 11.12 -0.90 5.09
N GLY A 51 10.77 -1.30 3.86
CA GLY A 51 9.60 -2.12 3.57
C GLY A 51 8.50 -1.37 2.83
N VAL A 52 7.27 -1.91 2.91
CA VAL A 52 6.08 -1.34 2.27
C VAL A 52 5.30 -0.48 3.25
N TYR A 53 4.92 0.72 2.84
CA TYR A 53 4.04 1.60 3.57
C TYR A 53 2.67 1.59 2.89
N VAL A 54 1.62 1.45 3.70
CA VAL A 54 0.25 1.34 3.20
C VAL A 54 -0.64 2.34 3.92
N GLY A 55 -1.30 3.21 3.15
CA GLY A 55 -2.26 4.17 3.66
C GLY A 55 -3.65 3.58 3.85
N ALA A 56 -4.32 4.02 4.92
CA ALA A 56 -5.72 3.72 5.24
C ALA A 56 -6.43 5.02 5.67
N PRO A 57 -6.90 5.85 4.73
CA PRO A 57 -7.35 7.22 4.99
C PRO A 57 -8.59 7.34 5.87
N LYS A 58 -9.32 6.24 6.10
CA LYS A 58 -10.49 6.22 7.00
C LYS A 58 -10.27 5.42 8.28
N ALA A 59 -9.05 4.94 8.51
CA ALA A 59 -8.74 4.22 9.73
C ALA A 59 -8.71 5.17 10.95
N ASN A 60 -9.11 4.65 12.11
CA ASN A 60 -8.93 5.34 13.38
C ASN A 60 -7.49 5.16 13.88
N ASP A 61 -6.94 6.21 14.49
CA ASP A 61 -5.61 6.20 15.09
C ASP A 61 -5.72 6.26 16.62
N THR A 62 -5.04 5.35 17.32
CA THR A 62 -4.99 5.34 18.79
C THR A 62 -4.25 6.55 19.35
N ASN A 63 -3.38 7.17 18.56
CA ASN A 63 -2.64 8.38 18.93
C ASN A 63 -3.46 9.67 18.73
N LEU A 64 -4.62 9.58 18.06
CA LEU A 64 -5.53 10.70 17.82
C LEU A 64 -6.98 10.31 18.21
N PRO A 65 -7.23 9.92 19.47
CA PRO A 65 -8.48 9.27 19.88
C PRO A 65 -9.73 10.14 19.75
N ASN A 66 -9.56 11.47 19.69
CA ASN A 66 -10.64 12.44 19.59
C ASN A 66 -10.91 12.92 18.17
N ILE A 67 -10.17 12.42 17.17
CA ILE A 67 -10.35 12.75 15.76
C ILE A 67 -11.05 11.57 15.09
N LYS A 68 -12.13 11.85 14.37
CA LYS A 68 -12.87 10.82 13.63
C LYS A 68 -12.15 10.55 12.31
N GLU A 69 -11.83 9.29 12.05
CA GLU A 69 -11.22 8.83 10.79
C GLU A 69 -10.00 9.71 10.37
N PRO A 70 -9.00 9.95 11.25
CA PRO A 70 -7.82 10.76 10.93
C PRO A 70 -6.97 10.15 9.80
N GLY A 71 -7.14 8.85 9.56
CA GLY A 71 -6.32 8.07 8.66
C GLY A 71 -5.06 7.55 9.36
N THR A 72 -4.55 6.43 8.88
CA THR A 72 -3.30 5.84 9.38
C THR A 72 -2.41 5.40 8.23
N VAL A 73 -1.11 5.30 8.50
CA VAL A 73 -0.13 4.63 7.64
C VAL A 73 0.41 3.43 8.39
N SER A 74 0.50 2.28 7.73
CA SER A 74 1.11 1.07 8.27
C SER A 74 2.43 0.76 7.57
N LYS A 75 3.47 0.44 8.34
CA LYS A 75 4.76 -0.05 7.86
C LYS A 75 4.79 -1.57 7.93
N CYS A 76 5.03 -2.22 6.80
CA CYS A 76 5.15 -3.66 6.65
C CYS A 76 6.59 -3.99 6.23
N PRO A 77 7.45 -4.50 7.14
CA PRO A 77 8.86 -4.74 6.83
C PRO A 77 9.01 -5.84 5.77
N ILE A 78 9.99 -5.69 4.86
CA ILE A 78 10.37 -6.72 3.90
C ILE A 78 11.70 -7.33 4.35
N THR A 79 11.74 -8.63 4.61
CA THR A 79 12.96 -9.37 4.96
C THR A 79 13.09 -10.58 4.06
N ALA A 80 14.18 -10.64 3.27
CA ALA A 80 14.50 -11.78 2.41
C ALA A 80 13.33 -12.28 1.53
N GLY A 81 12.57 -11.36 0.92
CA GLY A 81 11.42 -11.69 0.07
C GLY A 81 10.14 -12.10 0.82
N THR A 82 10.12 -11.98 2.14
CA THR A 82 8.92 -12.14 2.97
C THR A 82 8.46 -10.79 3.51
N VAL A 83 7.14 -10.60 3.61
CA VAL A 83 6.56 -9.41 4.24
C VAL A 83 6.21 -9.78 5.69
N GLY A 84 6.77 -9.04 6.64
CA GLY A 84 6.47 -9.19 8.05
C GLY A 84 5.14 -8.53 8.46
N ALA A 85 4.82 -8.61 9.74
CA ALA A 85 3.60 -8.01 10.28
C ALA A 85 3.62 -6.48 10.14
N CYS A 86 2.53 -5.92 9.61
CA CYS A 86 2.37 -4.47 9.50
C CYS A 86 2.14 -3.84 10.87
N THR A 87 2.79 -2.73 11.14
CA THR A 87 2.67 -1.95 12.38
C THR A 87 2.32 -0.50 12.06
N ALA A 88 1.63 0.18 12.97
CA ALA A 88 1.28 1.59 12.79
C ALA A 88 2.56 2.43 12.67
N PHE A 89 2.63 3.27 11.63
CA PHE A 89 3.66 4.28 11.46
C PHE A 89 3.12 5.60 12.00
N ILE A 90 3.64 6.01 13.16
CA ILE A 90 3.16 7.20 13.88
C ILE A 90 3.66 8.44 13.14
N ILE A 91 2.74 9.20 12.56
CA ILE A 91 3.01 10.50 11.91
C ILE A 91 2.75 11.64 12.90
N ASP A 92 1.69 11.49 13.70
CA ASP A 92 1.23 12.49 14.65
C ASP A 92 0.72 11.81 15.93
N SER A 93 0.81 12.50 17.05
CA SER A 93 0.32 12.06 18.35
C SER A 93 -0.05 13.27 19.19
N VAL A 94 -1.18 13.22 19.90
CA VAL A 94 -1.53 14.30 20.85
C VAL A 94 -0.48 14.35 21.97
N THR A 95 0.44 15.30 21.86
CA THR A 95 1.26 15.77 22.98
C THR A 95 0.59 16.99 23.60
N GLU A 96 0.63 17.15 24.92
CA GLU A 96 0.02 18.30 25.64
C GLU A 96 0.54 19.68 25.16
N SER A 97 1.58 19.73 24.32
CA SER A 97 2.21 20.94 23.78
C SER A 97 1.64 21.46 22.44
N ASP A 98 0.73 20.74 21.76
CA ASP A 98 0.33 21.08 20.39
C ASP A 98 -0.75 22.17 20.23
N ASN A 99 -0.98 22.99 21.25
CA ASN A 99 -1.90 24.13 21.15
C ASN A 99 -1.37 25.30 20.28
N SER A 100 -0.23 25.15 19.60
CA SER A 100 0.41 26.27 18.88
C SER A 100 0.83 26.04 17.42
N ASP A 101 0.72 24.84 16.84
CA ASP A 101 1.32 24.58 15.52
C ASP A 101 0.52 23.66 14.57
N PHE A 102 -0.81 23.87 14.51
CA PHE A 102 -1.75 23.18 13.59
C PHE A 102 -1.48 23.40 12.07
N GLY A 103 -0.28 23.82 11.66
CA GLY A 103 0.00 24.21 10.27
C GLY A 103 1.39 23.92 9.71
N ARG A 104 2.31 23.27 10.44
CA ARG A 104 3.71 23.16 9.98
C ARG A 104 4.28 21.77 9.71
N HIS A 105 3.59 20.69 10.08
CA HIS A 105 4.15 19.35 9.92
C HIS A 105 3.46 18.63 8.75
N GLN A 106 3.84 19.02 7.53
CA GLN A 106 3.67 18.15 6.37
C GLN A 106 4.66 16.99 6.51
N ALA A 107 4.17 15.75 6.42
CA ALA A 107 5.02 14.58 6.23
C ALA A 107 5.70 14.70 4.86
N VAL A 108 6.86 15.35 4.82
CA VAL A 108 7.70 15.42 3.63
C VAL A 108 8.41 14.08 3.50
N PHE A 109 7.91 13.22 2.61
CA PHE A 109 8.70 12.09 2.14
C PHE A 109 9.86 12.67 1.32
N GLN A 110 11.05 12.73 1.93
CA GLN A 110 12.27 13.07 1.21
C GLN A 110 12.69 11.86 0.36
N PRO A 111 12.98 12.07 -0.93
CA PRO A 111 13.38 11.01 -1.86
C PRO A 111 14.76 10.43 -1.52
#